data_AF-A0A3Q7IY77-F1
#
_entry.id   AF-A0A3Q7IY77-F1
#
_cell.length_a   1.000
_cell.length_b   1.000
_cell.length_c   1.000
_cell.angle_alpha   90.00
_cell.angle_beta   90.00
_cell.angle_gamma   90.00
#
_symmetry.space_group_name_H-M   'P 1'
#
loop_
_entity.id
_entity.type
_entity.pdbx_description
1 polymer ?
#
loop_
_entity_poly.entity_id
_entity_poly.type
_entity_poly.pdbx_seq_one_letter_code
_entity_poly.pdbx_strand_id
1 'polypeptide(L)'
;MKNSDFTAEDICLQSVIYIEKILKTQRVPIIVEGSNSNIEKLVEDPVFMFKYKYDSCFIWIDVEQLVLNRRVDMRVDQMVKSGLVDEVRQIFIPDADYTKGIR
;
A
#
# COMPACT_ATOMS: atom_id res chain seq x y z
N MET A 1 -8.54 -19.52 -7.52
CA MET A 1 -8.20 -18.15 -7.10
C MET A 1 -7.59 -18.23 -5.72
N LYS A 2 -6.39 -17.67 -5.55
CA LYS A 2 -5.57 -17.87 -4.35
C LYS A 2 -6.16 -17.00 -3.23
N ASN A 3 -6.86 -17.63 -2.29
CA ASN A 3 -7.43 -16.99 -1.11
C ASN A 3 -6.32 -16.79 -0.07
N SER A 4 -5.35 -15.94 -0.37
CA SER A 4 -4.27 -15.59 0.55
C SER A 4 -4.35 -14.10 0.82
N ASP A 5 -4.80 -13.76 2.03
CA ASP A 5 -4.64 -12.41 2.57
C ASP A 5 -3.18 -11.99 2.36
N PHE A 6 -2.98 -10.85 1.68
CA PHE A 6 -1.66 -10.30 1.50
C PHE A 6 -1.24 -9.63 2.80
N THR A 7 -0.30 -10.24 3.50
CA THR A 7 0.08 -9.86 4.86
C THR A 7 1.13 -8.76 4.88
N ALA A 8 1.30 -8.12 6.03
CA ALA A 8 2.37 -7.15 6.20
C ALA A 8 3.76 -7.80 6.15
N GLU A 9 3.90 -9.09 6.50
CA GLU A 9 5.10 -9.89 6.29
C GLU A 9 5.41 -10.05 4.80
N ASP A 10 4.39 -10.32 3.97
CA ASP A 10 4.55 -10.42 2.52
C ASP A 10 5.06 -9.09 1.94
N ILE A 11 4.49 -7.96 2.40
CA ILE A 11 4.96 -6.61 2.04
C ILE A 11 6.43 -6.44 2.41
N CYS A 12 6.82 -6.77 3.63
CA CYS A 12 8.19 -6.57 4.10
C CYS A 12 9.18 -7.40 3.27
N LEU A 13 8.86 -8.68 3.06
CA LEU A 13 9.69 -9.59 2.29
C LEU A 13 9.84 -9.13 0.83
N GLN A 14 8.73 -8.80 0.16
CA GLN A 14 8.76 -8.31 -1.22
C GLN A 14 9.54 -7.00 -1.31
N SER A 15 9.33 -6.06 -0.38
CA SER A 15 10.01 -4.76 -0.35
C SER A 15 11.53 -4.95 -0.29
N VAL A 16 12.04 -5.77 0.64
CA VAL A 16 13.48 -6.05 0.74
C VAL A 16 14.02 -6.69 -0.53
N ILE A 17 13.30 -7.65 -1.12
CA ILE A 17 13.71 -8.29 -2.39
C ILE A 17 13.84 -7.26 -3.51
N TYR A 18 12.88 -6.36 -3.66
CA TYR A 18 12.89 -5.36 -4.74
C TYR A 18 13.90 -4.24 -4.48
N ILE A 19 14.10 -3.82 -3.23
CA ILE A 19 15.16 -2.88 -2.85
C ILE A 19 16.52 -3.43 -3.28
N GLU A 20 16.85 -4.67 -2.90
CA GLU A 20 18.12 -5.30 -3.27
C GLU A 20 18.29 -5.43 -4.79
N LYS A 21 17.22 -5.76 -5.52
CA LYS A 21 17.25 -5.80 -6.99
C LYS A 21 17.52 -4.43 -7.60
N ILE A 22 16.89 -3.37 -7.10
CA ILE A 22 17.04 -2.01 -7.61
C ILE A 22 18.44 -1.48 -7.29
N LEU A 23 18.95 -1.70 -6.07
CA LEU A 23 20.29 -1.28 -5.66
C LEU A 23 21.39 -1.92 -6.54
N LYS A 24 21.24 -3.19 -6.93
CA LYS A 24 22.16 -3.87 -7.88
C LYS A 24 22.24 -3.19 -9.24
N THR A 25 21.22 -2.40 -9.61
CA THR A 25 21.21 -1.62 -10.85
C THR A 25 21.75 -0.19 -10.69
N GLN A 26 22.35 0.13 -9.54
CA GLN A 26 22.84 1.47 -9.18
C GLN A 26 21.75 2.54 -9.24
N ARG A 27 20.51 2.17 -8.89
CA ARG A 27 19.36 3.07 -8.80
C ARG A 27 18.91 3.21 -7.36
N VAL A 28 18.20 4.31 -7.08
CA VAL A 28 17.60 4.57 -5.77
C VAL A 28 16.20 3.93 -5.72
N PRO A 29 15.96 2.98 -4.79
CA PRO A 29 14.62 2.45 -4.54
C PRO A 29 13.72 3.54 -3.94
N ILE A 30 12.50 3.65 -4.44
CA ILE A 30 11.45 4.52 -3.88
C ILE A 30 10.27 3.63 -3.51
N ILE A 31 9.90 3.66 -2.25
CA ILE A 31 8.72 2.96 -1.72
C ILE A 31 7.63 4.02 -1.53
N VAL A 32 6.46 3.77 -2.11
CA VAL A 32 5.28 4.63 -1.95
C VAL A 32 4.19 3.77 -1.35
N GLU A 33 3.76 4.10 -0.13
CA GLU A 33 2.79 3.31 0.62
C GLU A 33 1.81 4.22 1.34
N GLY A 34 0.53 3.81 1.38
CA GLY A 34 -0.54 4.58 2.03
C GLY A 34 -0.86 4.15 3.46
N SER A 35 -0.31 3.02 3.91
CA SER A 35 -0.55 2.46 5.23
C SER A 35 0.66 2.65 6.14
N ASN A 36 0.51 3.46 7.18
CA ASN A 36 1.59 3.69 8.15
C ASN A 36 2.00 2.40 8.87
N SER A 37 1.05 1.52 9.19
CA SER A 37 1.36 0.24 9.87
C SER A 37 2.25 -0.68 9.03
N ASN A 38 2.12 -0.64 7.69
CA ASN A 38 2.98 -1.41 6.80
C ASN A 38 4.41 -0.84 6.77
N ILE A 39 4.53 0.49 6.71
CA ILE A 39 5.84 1.17 6.75
C ILE A 39 6.52 0.97 8.10
N GLU A 40 5.78 1.11 9.19
CA GLU A 40 6.28 0.85 10.55
C GLU A 40 6.78 -0.58 10.67
N LYS A 41 6.01 -1.57 10.20
CA LYS A 41 6.45 -2.96 10.22
C LYS A 41 7.72 -3.16 9.39
N LEU A 42 7.79 -2.62 8.17
CA LEU A 42 8.98 -2.75 7.34
C LEU A 42 10.22 -2.13 8.00
N VAL A 43 10.06 -0.96 8.60
CA VAL A 43 11.16 -0.13 9.10
C VAL A 43 11.62 -0.54 10.50
N GLU A 44 10.70 -0.92 11.38
CA GLU A 44 10.97 -1.21 12.80
C GLU A 44 11.14 -2.70 13.10
N ASP A 45 10.73 -3.60 12.20
CA ASP A 45 10.79 -5.04 12.48
C ASP A 45 12.25 -5.52 12.60
N PRO A 46 12.61 -6.13 13.75
CA PRO A 46 13.98 -6.55 14.05
C PRO A 46 14.48 -7.68 13.16
N VAL A 47 13.59 -8.47 12.53
CA VAL A 47 13.96 -9.53 11.59
C VAL A 47 14.54 -8.94 10.31
N PHE A 48 13.95 -7.84 9.82
CA PHE A 48 14.40 -7.21 8.59
C PHE A 48 15.60 -6.27 8.82
N MET A 49 15.74 -5.72 10.03
CA MET A 49 16.81 -4.78 10.43
C MET A 49 16.95 -3.59 9.46
N PHE A 50 15.83 -3.07 8.97
CA PHE A 50 15.78 -2.14 7.85
C PHE A 50 16.62 -0.87 8.08
N LYS A 51 16.46 -0.23 9.24
CA LYS A 51 17.22 0.98 9.63
C LYS A 51 18.74 0.77 9.68
N TYR A 52 19.19 -0.46 9.91
CA TYR A 52 20.61 -0.78 9.93
C TYR A 52 21.16 -1.04 8.51
N LYS A 53 20.32 -1.57 7.61
CA LYS A 53 20.72 -1.95 6.25
C LYS A 53 20.69 -0.79 5.26
N TYR A 54 19.78 0.16 5.44
CA TYR A 54 19.51 1.19 4.45
C TYR A 54 19.52 2.60 5.06
N ASP A 55 20.29 3.50 4.45
CA ASP A 55 20.19 4.94 4.70
C ASP A 55 18.92 5.48 4.06
N SER A 56 17.91 5.79 4.89
CA SER A 56 16.54 6.00 4.46
C SER A 56 16.15 7.47 4.58
N CYS A 57 15.56 8.02 3.52
CA CYS A 57 14.95 9.35 3.53
C CYS A 57 13.42 9.23 3.54
N PHE A 58 12.77 9.80 4.55
CA PHE A 58 11.32 9.80 4.68
C PHE A 58 10.74 11.13 4.18
N ILE A 59 9.87 11.06 3.19
CA ILE A 59 9.16 12.21 2.63
C ILE A 59 7.70 12.09 3.02
N TRP A 60 7.22 13.03 3.84
CA TRP A 60 5.81 13.14 4.19
C TRP A 60 5.14 14.20 3.33
N ILE A 61 4.00 13.87 2.72
CA ILE A 61 3.17 14.84 2.01
C ILE A 61 2.01 15.22 2.92
N ASP A 62 1.99 16.49 3.34
CA ASP A 62 0.93 17.04 4.18
C ASP A 62 0.02 18.00 3.40
N VAL A 63 -1.25 18.08 3.80
CA VAL A 63 -2.24 18.96 3.19
C VAL A 63 -3.33 19.30 4.21
N GLU A 64 -3.90 20.50 4.10
CA GLU A 64 -5.03 20.91 4.93
C GLU A 64 -6.22 19.95 4.76
N GLN A 65 -6.86 19.57 5.87
CA GLN A 65 -7.98 18.64 5.88
C GLN A 65 -9.12 19.05 4.93
N LEU A 66 -9.45 20.34 4.85
CA LEU A 66 -10.49 20.84 3.96
C LEU A 66 -10.14 20.64 2.48
N VAL A 67 -8.88 20.81 2.12
CA VAL A 67 -8.38 20.60 0.75
C VAL A 67 -8.38 19.10 0.43
N LEU A 68 -7.95 18.25 1.37
CA LEU A 68 -7.97 16.80 1.23
C LEU A 68 -9.40 16.28 1.00
N ASN A 69 -10.35 16.67 1.87
CA ASN A 69 -11.73 16.22 1.79
C ASN A 69 -12.34 16.57 0.42
N ARG A 70 -12.20 17.83 -0.03
CA ARG A 70 -12.67 18.25 -1.35
C ARG A 70 -12.08 17.41 -2.49
N ARG A 71 -10.79 17.10 -2.41
CA ARG A 71 -10.10 16.29 -3.43
C ARG A 71 -10.58 14.83 -3.41
N VAL A 72 -10.80 14.26 -2.23
CA VAL A 72 -11.29 12.89 -2.08
C VAL A 72 -12.72 12.77 -2.60
N ASP A 73 -13.60 13.71 -2.27
CA ASP A 73 -14.98 13.74 -2.78
C ASP A 73 -15.00 13.75 -4.31
N MET A 74 -14.25 14.68 -4.91
CA MET A 74 -14.12 14.75 -6.38
C MET A 74 -13.56 13.46 -6.99
N ARG A 75 -12.59 12.81 -6.33
CA ARG A 75 -12.02 11.55 -6.81
C ARG A 75 -13.04 10.42 -6.77
N VAL A 76 -13.87 10.33 -5.72
CA VAL A 76 -14.93 9.33 -5.62
C VAL A 76 -15.95 9.52 -6.74
N ASP A 77 -16.38 10.76 -7.01
CA ASP A 77 -17.26 11.06 -8.14
C ASP A 77 -16.67 10.61 -9.48
N GLN A 78 -15.37 10.84 -9.68
CA GLN A 78 -14.65 10.41 -10.88
C GLN A 78 -14.58 8.88 -10.97
N MET A 79 -14.31 8.18 -9.86
CA MET A 79 -14.27 6.72 -9.82
C MET A 79 -15.63 6.10 -10.18
N VAL A 80 -16.72 6.65 -9.63
CA VAL A 80 -18.08 6.20 -9.96
C VAL A 80 -18.38 6.43 -11.45
N LYS A 81 -18.06 7.62 -11.99
CA LYS A 81 -18.21 7.91 -13.42
C LYS A 81 -17.37 7.01 -14.32
N SER A 82 -16.24 6.50 -13.80
CA SER A 82 -15.33 5.61 -14.53
C SER A 82 -15.72 4.13 -14.44
N GLY A 83 -16.80 3.80 -13.73
CA GLY A 83 -17.33 2.43 -13.66
C GLY A 83 -17.04 1.67 -12.37
N LEU A 84 -16.62 2.34 -11.27
CA LEU A 84 -16.36 1.69 -9.97
C LEU A 84 -17.52 0.77 -9.52
N VAL A 85 -18.76 1.20 -9.72
CA VAL A 85 -19.95 0.41 -9.31
C VAL A 85 -20.05 -0.89 -10.12
N ASP A 86 -19.71 -0.85 -11.41
CA ASP A 86 -19.76 -2.03 -12.27
C ASP A 86 -18.61 -3.00 -11.97
N GLU A 87 -17.44 -2.49 -11.59
CA GLU A 87 -16.33 -3.32 -11.07
C GLU A 87 -16.72 -4.03 -9.77
N VAL A 88 -17.27 -3.29 -8.79
CA VAL A 88 -17.66 -3.85 -7.48
C VAL A 88 -18.75 -4.91 -7.63
N ARG A 89 -19.70 -4.74 -8.56
CA ARG A 89 -20.75 -5.74 -8.84
C ARG A 89 -20.18 -7.10 -9.29
N GLN A 90 -19.01 -7.12 -9.93
CA GLN A 90 -18.40 -8.36 -10.41
C GLN A 90 -17.78 -9.19 -9.29
N ILE A 91 -17.33 -8.53 -8.22
CA ILE A 91 -16.65 -9.18 -7.08
C ILE A 91 -17.54 -9.29 -5.83
N PHE A 92 -18.74 -8.71 -5.86
CA PHE A 92 -19.65 -8.74 -4.73
C PHE A 92 -20.20 -10.15 -4.49
N ILE A 93 -19.96 -10.66 -3.29
CA ILE A 93 -20.46 -11.96 -2.82
C ILE A 93 -21.41 -11.69 -1.64
N PRO A 94 -22.70 -12.04 -1.74
CA PRO A 94 -23.62 -11.97 -0.60
C PRO A 94 -23.08 -12.76 0.60
N ASP A 95 -23.24 -12.21 1.82
CA ASP A 95 -22.86 -12.83 3.09
C ASP A 95 -21.37 -13.22 3.23
N ALA A 96 -20.49 -12.67 2.38
CA ALA A 96 -19.06 -12.81 2.52
C ALA A 96 -18.50 -12.01 3.73
N ASP A 97 -17.41 -12.51 4.30
CA ASP A 97 -16.65 -11.81 5.33
C ASP A 97 -15.67 -10.80 4.70
N TYR A 98 -16.07 -9.53 4.71
CA TYR A 98 -15.29 -8.41 4.18
C TYR A 98 -14.30 -7.80 5.21
N THR A 99 -14.02 -8.49 6.32
CA THR A 99 -12.95 -8.09 7.26
C THR A 99 -11.57 -8.59 6.83
N LYS A 100 -11.52 -9.42 5.79
CA LYS A 100 -10.31 -9.98 5.17
C LYS A 100 -9.98 -9.29 3.85
N GLY A 101 -8.89 -9.69 3.20
CA GLY A 101 -8.43 -9.13 1.94
C GLY A 101 -9.45 -9.22 0.80
N ILE A 102 -9.11 -8.61 -0.34
CA ILE A 102 -9.94 -8.58 -1.54
C ILE A 102 -10.27 -10.02 -1.99
N ARG A 103 -11.54 -10.25 -2.32
CA ARG A 103 -12.09 -11.54 -2.76
C ARG A 103 -12.32 -11.57 -4.26
#